data_AF-A0A1R4LRC3-F1
#
_entry.id   AF-A0A1R4LRC3-F1
#
_cell.length_a   1.000
_cell.length_b   1.000
_cell.length_c   1.000
_cell.angle_alpha   90.00
_cell.angle_beta   90.00
_cell.angle_gamma   90.00
#
_symmetry.space_group_name_H-M   'P 1'
#
loop_
_entity.id
_entity.type
_entity.pdbx_description
1 polymer ?
#
loop_
_entity_poly.entity_id
_entity_poly.type
_entity_poly.pdbx_seq_one_letter_code
_entity_poly.pdbx_strand_id
1 'polypeptide(L)' 'MRKKHVKSPKKHKKSNYEAKFELMVKEYHSAQEVLDGMSEDSADYAQQKKHCESLFASAERFFKQNQ' A
#
# COMPACT_ATOMS: atom_id res chain seq x y z
N MET A 1 3.96 43.66 -2.22
CA MET A 1 4.89 42.75 -1.51
C MET A 1 4.46 41.30 -1.71
N ARG A 2 5.33 40.44 -2.23
CA ARG A 2 5.02 39.05 -2.60
C ARG A 2 5.03 38.18 -1.34
N LYS A 3 3.86 37.74 -0.86
CA LYS A 3 3.72 36.89 0.34
C LYS A 3 4.57 35.63 0.17
N LYS A 4 5.59 35.45 1.01
CA LYS A 4 6.41 34.24 1.05
C LYS A 4 5.53 33.12 1.61
N HIS A 5 5.24 32.11 0.80
CA HIS A 5 4.63 30.86 1.28
C HIS A 5 5.57 30.24 2.33
N VAL A 6 5.19 30.36 3.60
CA VAL A 6 5.86 29.69 4.71
C VAL A 6 5.65 28.19 4.49
N LYS A 7 6.67 27.50 3.98
CA LYS A 7 6.67 26.04 3.91
C LYS A 7 6.68 25.53 5.35
N SER A 8 5.53 25.04 5.81
CA SER A 8 5.39 24.42 7.12
C SER A 8 6.42 23.30 7.29
N PRO A 9 7.12 23.25 8.43
CA PRO A 9 8.18 22.27 8.64
C PRO A 9 7.58 20.87 8.73
N LYS A 10 8.02 19.99 7.83
CA LYS A 10 7.66 18.56 7.71
C LYS A 10 8.10 17.74 8.94
N LYS A 11 7.65 18.06 10.15
CA LYS A 11 8.05 17.37 11.38
C LYS A 11 7.25 16.09 11.67
N HIS A 12 6.20 15.77 10.90
CA HIS A 12 5.35 14.59 11.14
C HIS A 12 5.49 13.51 10.07
N LYS A 13 6.57 13.55 9.29
CA LYS A 13 6.72 12.63 8.17
C LYS A 13 6.99 11.19 8.61
N LYS A 14 7.80 10.96 9.65
CA LYS A 14 8.24 9.61 10.04
C LYS A 14 7.12 8.68 10.52
N SER A 15 6.21 9.10 11.40
CA SER A 15 5.14 8.20 11.88
C SER A 15 4.08 7.89 10.83
N ASN A 16 3.92 8.75 9.83
CA ASN A 16 2.98 8.52 8.73
C ASN A 16 3.47 7.47 7.73
N TYR A 17 4.77 7.20 7.64
CA TYR A 17 5.29 6.18 6.73
C TYR A 17 4.98 4.77 7.23
N GLU A 18 5.22 4.51 8.51
CA GLU A 18 4.95 3.21 9.13
C GLU A 18 3.46 2.89 9.18
N ALA A 19 2.63 3.85 9.60
CA ALA A 19 1.17 3.69 9.55
C ALA A 19 0.64 3.43 8.13
N LYS A 20 1.24 4.07 7.11
CA LYS A 20 0.87 3.85 5.71
C LYS A 20 1.35 2.50 5.18
N PHE A 21 2.51 2.03 5.64
CA PHE A 21 3.02 0.70 5.32
C PHE A 21 2.16 -0.39 5.95
N GLU A 22 1.83 -0.27 7.24
CA GLU A 22 0.90 -1.16 7.93
C GLU A 22 -0.45 -1.24 7.22
N LEU A 23 -0.97 -0.11 6.73
CA LEU A 23 -2.22 -0.08 5.97
C LEU A 23 -2.10 -0.87 4.66
N MET A 24 -1.03 -0.67 3.89
CA MET A 24 -0.80 -1.40 2.63
C MET A 24 -0.60 -2.90 2.84
N VAL A 25 0.10 -3.29 3.91
CA VAL A 25 0.30 -4.71 4.27
C VAL A 25 -1.02 -5.33 4.73
N LYS A 26 -1.84 -4.61 5.50
CA LYS A 26 -3.19 -5.06 5.88
C LYS A 26 -4.10 -5.25 4.67
N GLU A 27 -4.09 -4.31 3.73
CA GLU A 27 -4.88 -4.41 2.49
C GLU A 27 -4.47 -5.63 1.68
N TYR A 28 -3.16 -5.90 1.56
CA TYR A 28 -2.65 -7.11 0.92
C TYR A 28 -3.14 -8.39 1.61
N HIS A 29 -3.00 -8.49 2.93
CA HIS A 29 -3.44 -9.67 3.67
C HIS A 29 -4.95 -9.90 3.56
N SER A 30 -5.75 -8.84 3.63
CA SER A 30 -7.20 -8.92 3.44
C SER A 30 -7.55 -9.42 2.03
N ALA A 31 -6.90 -8.89 1.00
CA ALA A 31 -7.10 -9.36 -0.37
C ALA A 31 -6.65 -10.82 -0.57
N GLN A 32 -5.59 -11.24 0.13
CA GLN A 32 -5.08 -12.60 0.12
C GLN A 32 -6.02 -13.58 0.84
N GLU A 33 -6.61 -13.22 1.98
CA GLU A 33 -7.62 -14.04 2.66
C GLU A 33 -8.86 -14.27 1.78
N VAL A 34 -9.28 -13.23 1.03
CA VAL A 34 -10.36 -13.34 0.06
C VAL A 34 -9.98 -14.29 -1.09
N LEU A 35 -8.72 -14.24 -1.53
CA LEU A 35 -8.20 -15.12 -2.57
C LEU A 35 -8.11 -16.58 -2.10
N ASP A 36 -7.69 -16.81 -0.86
CA ASP A 36 -7.57 -18.14 -0.24
C ASP A 36 -8.95 -18.79 0.00
N GLY A 37 -9.98 -17.96 0.23
CA GLY A 37 -11.37 -18.41 0.28
C GLY A 37 -12.03 -18.62 -1.09
N MET A 38 -11.37 -18.26 -2.19
CA MET A 38 -11.88 -18.39 -3.55
C MET A 38 -11.35 -19.65 -4.25
N SER A 39 -12.21 -20.31 -5.04
CA SER A 39 -11.80 -21.46 -5.85
C SER A 39 -10.82 -21.03 -6.95
N GLU A 40 -9.66 -21.69 -7.02
CA GLU A 40 -8.57 -21.39 -7.99
C GLU A 40 -9.01 -21.49 -9.46
N ASP A 41 -10.09 -22.21 -9.75
CA ASP A 41 -10.61 -22.43 -11.11
C ASP A 41 -11.50 -21.29 -11.63
N SER A 42 -11.72 -20.25 -10.82
CA SER A 42 -12.51 -19.08 -11.20
C SER A 42 -11.69 -18.07 -12.01
N ALA A 43 -12.28 -17.50 -13.08
CA ALA A 43 -11.69 -16.35 -13.77
C ALA A 43 -11.48 -15.14 -12.81
N ASP A 44 -12.28 -15.05 -11.75
CA ASP A 44 -12.17 -14.03 -10.72
C ASP A 44 -10.95 -14.25 -9.82
N TYR A 45 -10.51 -15.51 -9.62
CA TYR A 45 -9.28 -15.82 -8.87
C TYR A 45 -8.06 -15.22 -9.56
N ALA A 46 -7.97 -15.32 -10.89
CA ALA A 46 -6.87 -14.74 -11.65
C ALA A 46 -6.85 -13.21 -11.58
N GLN A 47 -8.02 -12.55 -11.55
CA GLN A 47 -8.10 -11.11 -11.33
C GLN A 47 -7.69 -10.72 -9.91
N GLN A 48 -8.18 -11.45 -8.91
CA GLN A 48 -7.88 -11.20 -7.50
C GLN A 48 -6.40 -11.45 -7.19
N LYS A 49 -5.78 -12.44 -7.85
CA LYS A 49 -4.35 -12.73 -7.76
C LYS A 49 -3.52 -11.57 -8.28
N LYS A 50 -3.85 -11.06 -9.48
CA LYS A 50 -3.20 -9.87 -10.04
C LYS A 50 -3.38 -8.65 -9.14
N HIS A 51 -4.53 -8.51 -8.50
CA HIS A 51 -4.77 -7.44 -7.54
C HIS A 51 -3.84 -7.56 -6.32
N CYS A 52 -3.72 -8.75 -5.73
CA CYS A 52 -2.80 -9.03 -4.64
C CYS A 52 -1.34 -8.77 -5.03
N GLU A 53 -0.92 -9.24 -6.21
CA GLU A 53 0.44 -9.00 -6.75
C GLU A 53 0.72 -7.49 -6.92
N SER A 54 -0.26 -6.71 -7.38
CA SER A 54 -0.14 -5.26 -7.50
C SER A 54 -0.03 -4.56 -6.14
N LEU A 55 -0.81 -4.98 -5.15
CA LEU A 55 -0.73 -4.45 -3.78
C LEU A 55 0.62 -4.77 -3.15
N PHE A 56 1.10 -6.00 -3.33
CA PHE A 56 2.43 -6.43 -2.89
C PHE A 56 3.54 -5.59 -3.53
N ALA A 57 3.51 -5.43 -4.86
CA ALA A 57 4.50 -4.61 -5.57
C ALA A 57 4.47 -3.15 -5.11
N SER A 58 3.30 -2.59 -4.80
CA SER A 58 3.16 -1.26 -4.23
C SER A 58 3.80 -1.16 -2.84
N ALA A 59 3.52 -2.12 -1.95
CA ALA A 59 4.10 -2.17 -0.61
C ALA A 59 5.62 -2.36 -0.65
N GLU A 60 6.12 -3.27 -1.50
CA GLU A 60 7.55 -3.54 -1.67
C GLU A 60 8.30 -2.31 -2.20
N ARG A 61 7.73 -1.63 -3.21
CA ARG A 61 8.29 -0.39 -3.75
C ARG A 61 8.30 0.73 -2.72
N PHE A 62 7.24 0.83 -1.91
CA PHE A 62 7.18 1.80 -0.82
C PHE A 62 8.23 1.50 0.26
N PHE A 63 8.42 0.23 0.61
CA PHE A 63 9.47 -0.18 1.54
C PHE A 63 10.85 0.20 1.01
N LYS A 64 11.19 -0.20 -0.23
CA LYS A 64 12.48 0.12 -0.88
C LYS A 64 12.75 1.62 -1.02
N GLN A 65 11.72 2.45 -1.18
CA GLN A 65 11.86 3.90 -1.26
C GLN A 65 12.04 4.60 0.10
N ASN A 66 11.61 3.96 1.20
CA ASN A 66 11.65 4.54 2.53
C ASN A 66 12.65 3.85 3.48
N GLN A 67 13.38 2.85 2.96
CA GLN A 67 14.56 2.24 3.58
C GLN A 67 15.76 3.20 3.48
#